data_AF-A0A170QCZ4-F1
#
_entry.id   AF-A0A170QCZ4-F1
#
_cell.length_a   1.000
_cell.length_b   1.000
_cell.length_c   1.000
_cell.angle_alpha   90.00
_cell.angle_beta   90.00
_cell.angle_gamma   90.00
#
_symmetry.space_group_name_H-M   'P 1'
#
loop_
_entity.id
_entity.type
_entity.pdbx_description
1 polymer ?
#
loop_
_entity_poly.entity_id
_entity_poly.type
_entity_poly.pdbx_seq_one_letter_code
_entity_poly.pdbx_strand_id
1 'polypeptide(L)'
;MIAFGRIRVIKDIDEKRDVLNELLQKYFGEMRSGEDYRPITDNELKRTSVYGIKIESWSGIRNWEERADQAENNEWPNLDPKWFEFY
;
A
#
# COMPACT_ATOMS: atom_id res chain seq x y z
N MET A 1 3.85 4.08 6.47
CA MET A 1 3.56 2.97 7.41
C MET A 1 4.62 1.89 7.22
N ILE A 2 5.02 1.24 8.31
CA ILE A 2 5.94 0.11 8.33
C ILE A 2 5.23 -1.04 9.05
N ALA A 3 5.19 -2.23 8.44
CA ALA A 3 4.62 -3.44 9.04
C ALA A 3 5.73 -4.45 9.35
N PHE A 4 5.68 -5.05 10.53
CA PHE A 4 6.60 -6.08 10.99
C PHE A 4 5.84 -7.39 11.17
N GLY A 5 6.45 -8.49 10.77
CA GLY A 5 5.86 -9.80 10.96
C GLY A 5 6.60 -10.91 10.24
N ARG A 6 6.00 -12.10 10.24
CA ARG A 6 6.59 -13.29 9.61
C ARG A 6 6.06 -13.47 8.19
N ILE A 7 6.98 -13.72 7.27
CA ILE A 7 6.67 -14.05 5.87
C ILE A 7 6.62 -15.57 5.72
N ARG A 8 5.65 -16.05 4.95
CA ARG A 8 5.64 -17.43 4.42
C ARG A 8 5.52 -17.40 2.90
N VAL A 9 6.19 -18.35 2.24
CA VAL A 9 5.93 -18.65 0.82
C VAL A 9 4.72 -19.56 0.75
N ILE A 10 3.72 -19.17 -0.02
CA ILE A 10 2.55 -20.01 -0.31
C ILE A 10 2.98 -21.06 -1.34
N LYS A 11 2.90 -22.33 -0.97
CA LYS A 11 3.34 -23.45 -1.83
C LYS A 11 2.18 -24.16 -2.52
N ASP A 12 1.04 -24.22 -1.85
CA ASP A 12 -0.16 -24.83 -2.41
C ASP A 12 -0.65 -24.03 -3.62
N ILE A 13 -0.97 -24.72 -4.71
CA ILE A 13 -1.27 -24.07 -5.99
C ILE A 13 -2.66 -23.43 -6.00
N ASP A 14 -3.62 -24.02 -5.28
CA ASP A 14 -4.97 -23.51 -5.18
C ASP A 14 -4.99 -22.29 -4.24
N GLU A 15 -4.32 -22.37 -3.09
CA GLU A 15 -4.13 -21.22 -2.20
C GLU A 15 -3.41 -20.06 -2.92
N LYS A 16 -2.39 -20.33 -3.74
CA LYS A 16 -1.73 -19.30 -4.56
C LYS A 16 -2.71 -18.62 -5.51
N ARG A 17 -3.56 -19.40 -6.17
CA ARG A 17 -4.54 -18.90 -7.14
C ARG A 17 -5.55 -17.99 -6.44
N ASP A 18 -6.10 -18.44 -5.33
CA ASP A 18 -7.11 -17.69 -4.57
C ASP A 18 -6.56 -16.35 -4.09
N VAL A 19 -5.38 -16.36 -3.44
CA VAL A 19 -4.73 -15.13 -2.94
C VAL A 19 -4.40 -14.14 -4.06
N LEU A 20 -3.95 -14.63 -5.22
CA LEU A 20 -3.69 -13.75 -6.36
C LEU A 20 -4.97 -13.17 -6.97
N ASN A 21 -6.05 -13.96 -7.04
CA ASN A 21 -7.34 -13.45 -7.49
C ASN A 21 -7.92 -12.42 -6.53
N GLU A 22 -7.79 -12.61 -5.21
CA GLU A 22 -8.16 -11.60 -4.20
C GLU A 22 -7.34 -10.30 -4.38
N LEU A 23 -6.04 -10.43 -4.68
CA LEU A 23 -5.19 -9.27 -4.96
C LEU A 23 -5.64 -8.53 -6.22
N LEU A 24 -5.99 -9.25 -7.28
CA LEU A 24 -6.53 -8.65 -8.51
C LEU A 24 -7.86 -7.95 -8.24
N GLN A 25 -8.77 -8.58 -7.50
CA GLN A 25 -10.04 -7.96 -7.13
C GLN A 25 -9.84 -6.67 -6.32
N LYS A 26 -8.87 -6.64 -5.39
CA LYS A 26 -8.57 -5.45 -4.59
C LYS A 26 -8.15 -4.24 -5.44
N TYR A 27 -7.38 -4.46 -6.50
CA TYR A 27 -6.81 -3.38 -7.32
C TYR A 27 -7.58 -3.09 -8.60
N PHE A 28 -8.32 -4.06 -9.14
CA PHE A 28 -9.00 -3.98 -10.44
C PHE A 28 -10.51 -4.27 -10.31
N GLY A 29 -11.11 -3.98 -9.16
CA GLY A 29 -12.37 -4.58 -8.69
C GLY A 29 -13.57 -4.68 -9.62
N GLU A 30 -13.73 -3.79 -10.61
CA GLU A 30 -14.81 -3.90 -11.61
C GLU A 30 -14.53 -4.92 -12.72
N MET A 31 -13.26 -5.26 -12.96
CA MET A 31 -12.85 -6.22 -13.98
C MET A 31 -13.07 -7.67 -13.51
N ARG A 32 -13.64 -8.50 -14.37
CA ARG A 32 -13.99 -9.90 -14.09
C ARG A 32 -13.04 -10.86 -14.81
N SER A 33 -12.46 -11.79 -14.05
CA SER A 33 -11.65 -12.89 -14.60
C SER A 33 -12.51 -13.81 -15.47
N GLY A 34 -12.01 -14.15 -16.66
CA GLY A 34 -12.75 -14.93 -17.66
C GLY A 34 -13.59 -14.08 -18.62
N GLU A 35 -13.72 -12.78 -18.36
CA GLU A 35 -14.46 -11.84 -19.22
C GLU A 35 -13.55 -10.70 -19.69
N ASP A 36 -13.08 -9.87 -18.76
CA ASP A 36 -12.28 -8.68 -19.04
C ASP A 36 -10.78 -9.03 -19.14
N TYR A 37 -10.37 -10.12 -18.51
CA TYR A 37 -9.01 -10.67 -18.61
C TYR A 37 -9.00 -12.19 -18.47
N ARG A 38 -7.95 -12.82 -18.99
CA ARG A 38 -7.77 -14.28 -18.96
C ARG A 38 -7.50 -14.78 -17.53
N PRO A 39 -8.10 -15.90 -17.09
CA PRO A 39 -7.79 -16.52 -15.81
C PRO A 39 -6.31 -16.97 -15.67
N ILE A 40 -5.82 -16.98 -14.43
CA ILE A 40 -4.45 -17.40 -14.09
C ILE A 40 -4.26 -18.90 -14.36
N THR A 41 -3.23 -19.24 -15.15
CA THR A 41 -2.89 -20.64 -15.46
C THR A 41 -1.89 -21.25 -14.48
N ASP A 42 -1.87 -22.59 -14.38
CA ASP A 42 -0.91 -23.31 -13.56
C ASP A 42 0.56 -23.02 -13.92
N ASN A 43 0.84 -22.80 -15.20
CA ASN A 43 2.20 -22.47 -15.66
C ASN A 43 2.65 -21.10 -15.15
N GLU A 44 1.74 -20.14 -15.07
CA GLU A 44 2.01 -18.83 -14.47
C GLU A 44 2.20 -18.95 -12.95
N LEU A 45 1.38 -19.76 -12.27
CA LEU A 45 1.51 -20.04 -10.83
C LEU A 45 2.83 -20.73 -10.46
N LYS A 46 3.33 -21.64 -11.31
CA LYS A 46 4.63 -22.31 -11.11
C LYS A 46 5.81 -21.35 -11.22
N ARG A 47 5.69 -20.29 -12.02
CA ARG A 47 6.74 -19.27 -12.22
C ARG A 47 6.61 -18.09 -11.26
N THR A 48 5.55 -18.03 -10.48
CA THR A 48 5.23 -16.92 -9.58
C THR A 48 5.34 -17.36 -8.12
N SER A 49 6.17 -16.68 -7.33
CA SER A 49 6.22 -16.88 -5.89
C SER A 49 5.23 -15.94 -5.21
N VAL A 50 4.28 -16.50 -4.47
CA VAL A 50 3.28 -15.74 -3.72
C VAL A 50 3.66 -15.78 -2.24
N TYR A 51 3.63 -14.62 -1.59
CA TYR A 51 4.03 -14.47 -0.20
C TYR A 51 2.86 -13.98 0.62
N GLY A 52 2.69 -14.56 1.81
CA GLY A 52 1.81 -14.02 2.84
C GLY A 52 2.63 -13.47 3.99
N ILE A 53 2.27 -12.28 4.48
CA ILE A 53 2.83 -11.73 5.72
C ILE A 53 1.79 -11.82 6.83
N LYS A 54 2.13 -12.51 7.92
CA LYS A 54 1.38 -12.42 9.17
C LYS A 54 1.92 -11.23 9.94
N ILE A 55 1.20 -10.10 9.85
CA ILE A 55 1.55 -8.86 10.55
C ILE A 55 1.43 -9.11 12.06
N GLU A 56 2.48 -8.76 12.80
CA GLU A 56 2.56 -8.87 14.26
C GLU A 56 2.50 -7.51 14.92
N SER A 57 3.09 -6.51 14.28
CA SER A 57 3.02 -5.11 14.69
C SER A 57 3.17 -4.19 13.48
N TRP A 58 2.83 -2.92 13.68
CA TRP A 58 2.95 -1.89 12.66
C TRP A 58 3.24 -0.54 13.29
N SER A 59 3.86 0.36 12.53
CA SER A 59 4.10 1.75 12.90
C SER A 59 3.64 2.67 11.77
N GLY A 60 2.89 3.70 12.14
CA GLY A 60 2.42 4.74 11.23
C GLY A 60 2.83 6.10 11.77
N ILE A 61 3.48 6.91 10.93
CA ILE A 61 3.74 8.32 11.20
C ILE A 61 3.05 9.10 10.09
N ARG A 62 2.37 10.18 10.46
CA ARG A 62 1.75 11.13 9.55
C ARG A 62 2.13 12.53 9.99
N ASN A 63 2.59 13.34 9.05
CA ASN A 63 2.69 14.78 9.17
C ASN A 63 2.15 15.36 7.85
N TRP A 64 0.94 15.92 7.90
CA TRP A 64 0.21 16.41 6.73
C TRP A 64 -0.48 17.73 7.05
N GLU A 65 0.22 18.57 7.81
CA GLU A 65 -0.26 19.92 8.10
C GLU A 65 -0.17 20.77 6.84
N GLU A 66 -1.16 21.64 6.63
CA GLU A 66 -1.16 22.57 5.50
C GLU A 66 0.01 23.54 5.58
N ARG A 67 0.51 23.80 6.80
CA ARG A 67 1.61 24.73 7.07
C ARG A 67 2.49 24.21 8.19
N ALA A 68 3.77 24.55 8.12
CA ALA A 68 4.68 24.34 9.23
C ALA A 68 4.42 25.38 10.34
N ASP A 69 4.65 24.97 11.58
CA ASP A 69 4.63 25.86 12.73
C ASP A 69 5.58 27.07 12.51
N GLN A 70 5.14 28.24 12.97
CA GLN A 70 5.96 29.45 12.99
C GLN A 70 6.55 29.66 14.39
N ALA A 71 7.46 30.63 14.55
CA ALA A 71 8.14 30.87 15.81
C ALA A 71 7.17 31.09 16.99
N GLU A 72 7.41 30.39 18.09
CA GLU A 72 6.63 30.53 19.32
C GLU A 72 7.12 31.72 20.15
N ASN A 73 6.33 32.13 21.16
CA ASN A 73 6.72 33.13 22.18
C ASN A 73 7.26 34.48 21.63
N ASN A 74 6.84 34.86 20.42
CA ASN A 74 7.34 36.06 19.72
C ASN A 74 8.87 36.08 19.54
N GLU A 75 9.51 34.92 19.44
CA GLU A 75 10.95 34.82 19.16
C GLU A 75 11.32 35.40 17.78
N TRP A 76 10.39 35.33 16.81
CA TRP A 76 10.57 35.89 15.47
C TRP A 76 9.22 36.26 14.83
N PRO A 77 9.14 37.28 13.94
CA PRO A 77 7.91 37.59 13.20
C PRO A 77 7.50 36.45 12.27
N ASN A 78 6.19 36.19 12.16
CA ASN A 78 5.64 35.23 11.21
C ASN A 78 6.01 35.57 9.75
N LEU A 79 6.12 34.54 8.90
CA LEU A 79 6.31 34.73 7.48
C LEU A 79 5.13 35.49 6.84
N ASP A 80 5.46 36.35 5.88
CA ASP A 80 4.49 37.05 5.04
C ASP A 80 3.60 36.04 4.27
N PRO A 81 2.26 36.19 4.28
CA PRO A 81 1.33 35.26 3.64
C PRO A 81 1.65 34.90 2.18
N LYS A 82 2.25 35.82 1.42
CA LYS A 82 2.64 35.59 0.01
C LYS A 82 3.57 34.39 -0.18
N TRP A 83 4.33 34.02 0.84
CA TRP A 83 5.24 32.87 0.79
C TRP A 83 4.49 31.52 0.81
N PHE A 84 3.22 31.50 1.21
CA PHE A 84 2.38 30.30 1.24
C PHE A 84 1.47 30.16 0.01
N GLU A 85 1.43 31.15 -0.89
CA GLU A 85 0.55 31.16 -2.08
C GLU A 85 1.21 30.52 -3.31
N PHE A 86 2.49 30.13 -3.24
CA PHE A 86 3.29 29.72 -4.41
C PHE A 86 3.21 28.22 -4.76
N TYR A 87 2.38 27.42 -4.06
CA TYR A 87 2.18 26.00 -4.34
C TYR A 87 0.74 25.57 -4.10
#